data_AF-A0A397WCP3-F1
#
_entry.id   AF-A0A397WCP3-F1
#
_cell.length_a   1.000
_cell.length_b   1.000
_cell.length_c   1.000
_cell.angle_alpha   90.00
_cell.angle_beta   90.00
_cell.angle_gamma   90.00
#
_symmetry.space_group_name_H-M   'P 1'
#
loop_
_entity.id
_entity.type
_entity.pdbx_description
1 polymer ?
#
loop_
_entity_poly.entity_id
_entity_poly.type
_entity_poly.pdbx_seq_one_letter_code
_entity_poly.pdbx_strand_id
1 'polypeptide(L)'
;MVEMTTGQRPFNNYKFDIDLVIKIYNGLRPKFGPGIPDCYIELANQCMGSDPEKRPTSSEIIIKLNEWLVIVNDEWIDIIGNEAEKKIKSQFLESDEFNKNFSTIKENLKNIYTSKAYNLTEINKSLSKLKISKPVGTVEVPDI
;
A
#
# COMPACT_ATOMS: atom_id res chain seq x y z
N MET A 1 3.87 2.27 -6.20
CA MET A 1 2.47 1.81 -6.43
C MET A 1 1.47 2.86 -5.95
N VAL A 2 1.33 3.10 -4.64
CA VAL A 2 0.37 4.11 -4.11
C VAL A 2 0.59 5.52 -4.66
N GLU A 3 1.84 5.96 -4.79
CA GLU A 3 2.13 7.30 -5.35
C GLU A 3 1.65 7.44 -6.80
N MET A 4 1.76 6.38 -7.61
CA MET A 4 1.32 6.40 -9.00
C MET A 4 -0.19 6.53 -9.12
N THR A 5 -0.94 5.99 -8.16
CA THR A 5 -2.40 5.99 -8.19
C THR A 5 -3.03 7.21 -7.53
N THR A 6 -2.34 7.82 -6.57
CA THR A 6 -2.86 9.01 -5.85
C THR A 6 -2.29 10.32 -6.39
N GLY A 7 -1.17 10.28 -7.11
CA GLY A 7 -0.38 11.47 -7.45
C GLY A 7 0.18 12.18 -6.22
N GLN A 8 0.07 11.57 -5.04
CA GLN A 8 0.46 12.13 -3.76
C GLN A 8 1.60 11.33 -3.16
N ARG A 9 2.45 12.06 -2.44
CA ARG A 9 3.56 11.45 -1.73
C ARG A 9 3.06 10.53 -0.60
N PRO A 10 3.61 9.31 -0.47
CA PRO A 10 3.31 8.46 0.66
C PRO A 10 3.65 9.16 1.97
N PHE A 11 2.68 9.20 2.89
CA PHE A 11 2.81 9.88 4.18
C PHE A 11 3.01 11.41 4.08
N ASN A 12 2.48 12.06 3.03
CA ASN A 12 2.51 13.52 2.85
C ASN A 12 2.05 14.35 4.06
N ASN A 13 1.16 13.79 4.88
CA ASN A 13 0.59 14.38 6.08
C ASN A 13 1.37 14.07 7.37
N TYR A 14 2.50 13.35 7.27
CA TYR A 14 3.36 13.04 8.41
C TYR A 14 4.66 13.84 8.35
N LYS A 15 5.17 14.18 9.53
CA LYS A 15 6.55 14.63 9.67
C LYS A 15 7.49 13.43 9.51
N PHE A 16 8.58 13.63 8.79
CA PHE A 16 9.60 12.61 8.55
C PHE A 16 10.59 12.55 9.72
N ASP A 17 10.14 11.92 10.81
CA ASP A 17 10.89 11.72 12.06
C ASP A 17 10.67 10.31 12.64
N ILE A 18 11.23 10.06 13.82
CA ILE A 18 11.21 8.74 14.48
C ILE A 18 9.78 8.27 14.79
N ASP A 19 8.84 9.19 15.03
CA ASP A 19 7.44 8.82 15.28
C ASP A 19 6.81 8.16 14.05
N LEU A 20 7.13 8.66 12.85
CA LEU A 20 6.70 8.02 11.60
C LEU A 20 7.34 6.63 11.44
N VAL A 21 8.63 6.49 11.75
CA VAL A 21 9.33 5.19 11.70
C VAL A 21 8.64 4.16 12.62
N ILE A 22 8.30 4.55 13.85
CA ILE A 22 7.59 3.71 14.81
C ILE A 22 6.20 3.33 14.30
N LYS A 23 5.46 4.28 13.74
CA LYS A 23 4.13 4.01 13.16
C LYS A 23 4.22 2.98 12.04
N ILE A 24 5.20 3.11 11.14
CA ILE A 24 5.45 2.15 10.05
C ILE A 24 5.83 0.78 10.60
N TYR A 25 6.70 0.73 11.62
CA TYR A 25 7.06 -0.51 12.31
C TYR A 25 5.81 -1.21 12.90
N ASN A 26 4.89 -0.44 13.47
CA ASN A 26 3.62 -0.93 14.02
C ASN A 26 2.53 -1.18 12.95
N GLY A 27 2.87 -1.19 11.66
CA GLY A 27 1.96 -1.57 10.58
C GLY A 27 1.29 -0.42 9.85
N LEU A 28 1.61 0.85 10.13
CA LEU A 28 1.13 1.96 9.30
C LEU A 28 1.64 1.77 7.86
N ARG A 29 0.72 1.84 6.89
CA ARG A 29 1.01 1.81 5.45
C ARG A 29 0.32 2.98 4.74
N PRO A 30 0.83 3.38 3.56
CA PRO A 30 0.15 4.38 2.74
C PRO A 30 -1.26 3.90 2.37
N LYS A 31 -2.21 4.84 2.32
CA LYS A 31 -3.60 4.55 1.97
C LYS A 31 -3.81 4.76 0.47
N PHE A 32 -4.68 3.95 -0.12
CA PHE A 32 -5.13 4.14 -1.50
C PHE A 32 -6.24 5.19 -1.56
N GLY A 33 -6.31 5.89 -2.69
CA GLY A 33 -7.45 6.73 -3.04
C GLY A 33 -8.63 5.89 -3.56
N PRO A 34 -9.77 6.55 -3.86
CA PRO A 34 -10.89 5.91 -4.54
C PRO A 34 -10.54 5.56 -5.99
N GLY A 35 -11.31 4.65 -6.60
CA GLY A 35 -11.21 4.33 -8.02
C GLY A 35 -9.97 3.52 -8.43
N ILE A 36 -9.32 2.85 -7.48
CA ILE A 36 -8.16 1.99 -7.77
C ILE A 36 -8.63 0.54 -7.86
N PRO A 37 -8.19 -0.24 -8.87
CA PRO A 37 -8.55 -1.65 -9.01
C PRO A 37 -8.18 -2.47 -7.77
N ASP A 38 -9.07 -3.34 -7.30
CA ASP A 38 -8.84 -4.20 -6.13
C ASP A 38 -7.63 -5.11 -6.33
N CYS A 39 -7.47 -5.67 -7.54
CA CYS A 39 -6.32 -6.52 -7.87
C CYS A 39 -4.97 -5.76 -7.71
N TYR A 40 -4.96 -4.46 -8.01
CA TYR A 40 -3.80 -3.60 -7.84
C TYR A 40 -3.54 -3.29 -6.36
N ILE A 41 -4.60 -3.00 -5.60
CA ILE A 41 -4.53 -2.79 -4.15
C ILE A 41 -3.97 -4.03 -3.46
N GLU A 42 -4.43 -5.21 -3.85
CA GLU A 42 -3.95 -6.49 -3.31
C GLU A 42 -2.46 -6.69 -3.55
N LEU A 43 -1.99 -6.52 -4.79
CA LEU A 43 -0.56 -6.62 -5.13
C LEU A 43 0.29 -5.60 -4.35
N ALA A 44 -0.21 -4.37 -4.23
CA ALA A 44 0.48 -3.32 -3.50
C ALA A 44 0.56 -3.61 -1.99
N ASN A 45 -0.50 -4.18 -1.40
CA ASN A 45 -0.49 -4.64 -0.01
C ASN A 45 0.48 -5.81 0.20
N GLN A 46 0.54 -6.78 -0.72
CA GLN A 46 1.52 -7.88 -0.69
C GLN A 46 2.96 -7.34 -0.66
N CYS A 47 3.28 -6.35 -1.51
CA CYS A 47 4.60 -5.71 -1.53
C CYS A 47 4.95 -4.94 -0.25
N MET A 48 3.94 -4.45 0.47
CA MET A 48 4.09 -3.71 1.72
C MET A 48 3.94 -4.58 2.97
N GLY A 49 3.85 -5.91 2.80
CA GLY A 49 3.73 -6.88 3.90
C GLY A 49 4.85 -6.73 4.93
N SER A 50 4.52 -6.90 6.21
CA SER A 50 5.50 -6.80 7.30
C SER A 50 6.53 -7.92 7.27
N ASP A 51 6.15 -9.09 6.77
CA ASP A 51 7.02 -10.25 6.57
C ASP A 51 7.75 -10.14 5.23
N PRO A 52 9.08 -9.93 5.20
CA PRO A 52 9.84 -9.77 3.97
C PRO A 52 9.79 -11.00 3.06
N GLU A 53 9.73 -12.20 3.65
CA GLU A 53 9.74 -13.47 2.90
C GLU A 53 8.43 -13.73 2.15
N LYS A 54 7.34 -13.05 2.56
CA LYS A 54 6.03 -13.14 1.89
C LYS A 54 5.82 -12.07 0.83
N ARG A 55 6.79 -11.17 0.63
CA ARG A 55 6.68 -10.15 -0.42
C ARG A 55 6.97 -10.80 -1.77
N PRO A 56 6.21 -10.44 -2.82
CA PRO A 56 6.51 -10.91 -4.15
C PRO A 56 7.86 -10.37 -4.60
N THR A 57 8.58 -11.21 -5.34
CA THR A 57 9.79 -10.83 -6.06
C THR A 57 9.47 -9.84 -7.16
N SER A 58 10.47 -9.09 -7.63
CA SER A 58 10.31 -8.21 -8.80
C SER A 58 9.83 -8.98 -10.03
N SER A 59 10.29 -10.22 -10.23
CA SER A 59 9.86 -11.08 -11.33
C SER A 59 8.36 -11.40 -11.26
N GLU A 60 7.84 -11.80 -10.10
CA GLU A 60 6.41 -12.07 -9.92
C GLU A 60 5.55 -10.83 -10.13
N ILE A 61 6.02 -9.66 -9.68
CA ILE A 61 5.35 -8.39 -9.91
C ILE A 61 5.27 -8.09 -11.41
N ILE A 62 6.39 -8.22 -12.15
CA ILE A 62 6.43 -7.96 -13.59
C ILE A 62 5.50 -8.92 -14.35
N ILE A 63 5.48 -10.19 -13.98
CA ILE A 63 4.58 -11.18 -14.58
C ILE A 63 3.12 -10.76 -14.40
N LYS A 64 2.68 -10.45 -13.17
CA LYS A 64 1.31 -10.00 -12.89
C LYS A 64 0.94 -8.73 -13.65
N LEU A 65 1.84 -7.74 -13.70
CA LEU A 65 1.59 -6.49 -14.42
C LEU A 65 1.46 -6.72 -15.93
N ASN A 66 2.27 -7.61 -16.51
CA ASN A 66 2.18 -7.97 -17.93
C ASN A 66 0.91 -8.75 -18.24
N GLU A 67 0.49 -9.67 -17.36
CA GLU A 67 -0.79 -10.39 -17.49
C GLU A 67 -1.96 -9.41 -17.53
N TRP A 68 -2.01 -8.45 -16.61
CA TRP A 68 -3.06 -7.41 -16.62
C TRP A 68 -2.99 -6.54 -17.87
N LEU A 69 -1.79 -6.18 -18.34
CA LEU A 69 -1.63 -5.41 -19.58
C LEU A 69 -2.18 -6.17 -20.79
N VAL A 70 -1.97 -7.48 -20.88
CA VAL A 70 -2.54 -8.32 -21.94
C VAL A 70 -4.07 -8.34 -21.82
N ILE A 71 -4.60 -8.62 -20.63
CA ILE A 71 -6.05 -8.70 -20.38
C ILE A 71 -6.77 -7.39 -20.75
N VAL A 72 -6.21 -6.25 -20.34
CA VAL A 72 -6.84 -4.93 -20.57
C VAL A 72 -6.84 -4.56 -22.06
N ASN A 73 -5.80 -4.92 -22.80
CA ASN A 73 -5.67 -4.59 -24.23
C ASN A 73 -6.31 -5.61 -25.17
N ASP A 74 -6.73 -6.77 -24.68
CA ASP A 74 -7.35 -7.80 -25.50
C ASP A 74 -8.87 -7.55 -25.65
N GLU A 75 -9.27 -7.24 -26.88
CA GLU A 75 -10.65 -6.95 -27.27
C GLU A 75 -11.58 -8.17 -27.12
N TRP A 76 -11.04 -9.40 -27.14
CA TRP A 76 -11.83 -10.62 -27.09
C TRP A 76 -12.14 -11.10 -25.67
N ILE A 77 -11.46 -10.57 -24.65
CA ILE A 77 -11.62 -10.99 -23.24
C ILE A 77 -13.07 -10.95 -22.77
N ASP A 78 -13.86 -9.98 -23.22
CA ASP A 78 -15.28 -9.85 -22.82
C ASP A 78 -16.12 -11.04 -23.33
N ILE A 79 -15.71 -11.64 -24.45
CA ILE A 79 -16.37 -12.79 -25.08
C ILE A 79 -15.78 -14.10 -24.54
N ILE A 80 -14.47 -14.29 -24.68
CA ILE A 80 -13.81 -15.60 -24.48
C ILE A 80 -13.10 -15.75 -23.13
N GLY A 81 -12.86 -14.65 -22.41
CA GLY A 81 -12.13 -14.67 -21.15
C GLY A 81 -12.88 -15.44 -20.07
N ASN A 82 -12.16 -15.89 -19.05
CA ASN A 82 -12.78 -16.43 -17.85
C ASN A 82 -13.31 -15.29 -16.94
N GLU A 83 -14.07 -15.64 -15.90
CA GLU A 83 -14.66 -14.65 -14.99
C GLU A 83 -13.62 -13.77 -14.29
N ALA A 84 -12.46 -14.32 -13.94
CA ALA A 84 -11.40 -13.57 -13.27
C ALA A 84 -10.75 -12.54 -14.22
N GLU A 85 -10.49 -12.92 -15.47
CA GLU A 85 -9.95 -12.03 -16.51
C GLU A 85 -10.93 -10.89 -16.81
N LYS A 86 -12.22 -11.21 -17.01
CA LYS A 86 -13.27 -10.21 -17.22
C LYS A 86 -13.35 -9.24 -16.04
N LYS A 87 -13.29 -9.75 -14.81
CA LYS A 87 -13.31 -8.93 -13.60
C LYS A 87 -12.07 -8.04 -13.49
N ILE A 88 -10.89 -8.50 -13.90
CA ILE A 88 -9.67 -7.67 -13.95
C ILE A 88 -9.88 -6.55 -14.96
N LYS A 89 -10.29 -6.87 -16.19
CA LYS A 89 -10.54 -5.89 -17.25
C LYS A 89 -11.55 -4.82 -16.81
N SER A 90 -12.68 -5.23 -16.23
CA SER A 90 -13.71 -4.30 -15.78
C SER A 90 -13.20 -3.34 -14.69
N GLN A 91 -12.46 -3.83 -13.69
CA GLN A 91 -11.90 -2.97 -12.63
C GLN A 91 -10.97 -1.88 -13.19
N PHE A 92 -10.14 -2.21 -14.19
CA PHE A 92 -9.25 -1.22 -14.82
C PHE A 92 -10.04 -0.21 -15.66
N LEU A 93 -11.04 -0.65 -16.42
CA LEU A 93 -11.90 0.25 -17.20
C LEU A 93 -12.70 1.21 -16.30
N GLU A 94 -13.26 0.70 -15.20
CA GLU A 94 -13.97 1.49 -14.19
C GLU A 94 -13.04 2.52 -13.53
N SER A 95 -11.81 2.11 -13.21
CA SER A 95 -10.76 3.00 -12.70
C SER A 95 -10.44 4.12 -13.69
N ASP A 96 -10.27 3.80 -14.98
CA ASP A 96 -10.00 4.80 -16.02
C ASP A 96 -11.17 5.77 -16.21
N GLU A 97 -12.41 5.28 -16.18
CA GLU A 97 -13.61 6.13 -16.21
C GLU A 97 -13.70 7.05 -15.00
N PHE A 98 -13.43 6.53 -13.80
CA PHE A 98 -13.37 7.32 -12.57
C PHE A 98 -12.31 8.43 -12.67
N ASN A 99 -11.12 8.10 -13.18
CA ASN A 99 -9.99 9.03 -13.26
C ASN A 99 -10.20 10.15 -14.30
N LYS A 100 -11.00 9.94 -15.36
CA LYS A 100 -11.38 11.02 -16.30
C LYS A 100 -12.06 12.20 -15.60
N ASN A 101 -12.77 11.94 -14.50
CA ASN A 101 -13.50 12.94 -13.74
C ASN A 101 -12.68 13.57 -12.60
N PHE A 102 -11.47 13.06 -12.34
CA PHE A 102 -10.63 13.52 -11.23
C PHE A 102 -9.67 14.62 -11.71
N SER A 103 -9.77 15.82 -11.13
CA SER A 103 -8.81 16.89 -11.40
C SER A 103 -7.44 16.49 -10.85
N THR A 104 -6.38 16.58 -11.68
CA THR A 104 -5.00 16.31 -11.26
C THR A 104 -4.67 17.12 -10.01
N ILE A 105 -4.42 16.44 -8.89
CA ILE A 105 -4.02 17.10 -7.65
C ILE A 105 -2.62 17.67 -7.87
N LYS A 106 -2.51 18.99 -8.04
CA LYS A 106 -1.24 19.71 -7.95
C LYS A 106 -0.83 19.77 -6.48
N GLU A 107 -0.09 18.78 -6.00
CA GLU A 107 0.58 18.92 -4.70
C GLU A 107 1.63 20.05 -4.78
N ASN A 108 1.55 20.99 -3.84
CA ASN A 108 2.66 21.89 -3.56
C ASN A 108 3.76 21.08 -2.86
N LEU A 109 4.74 20.60 -3.63
CA LEU A 109 5.88 19.82 -3.16
C LEU A 109 6.83 20.69 -2.32
N LYS A 110 6.43 21.09 -1.10
CA LYS A 110 7.21 22.01 -0.25
C LYS A 110 8.47 21.38 0.37
N ASN A 111 8.53 20.05 0.48
CA ASN A 111 9.62 19.35 1.16
C ASN A 111 10.24 18.27 0.26
N ILE A 112 11.44 18.44 -0.27
CA ILE A 112 12.11 17.42 -1.10
C ILE A 112 12.36 16.15 -0.25
N TYR A 113 12.07 14.95 -0.78
CA TYR A 113 12.54 13.70 -0.17
C TYR A 113 14.06 13.70 -0.22
N THR A 114 14.70 13.96 0.91
CA THR A 114 16.12 13.74 1.09
C THR A 114 16.32 12.55 2.00
N SER A 115 17.19 11.64 1.61
CA SER A 115 17.58 10.51 2.46
C SER A 115 18.12 11.05 3.78
N LYS A 116 17.56 10.59 4.89
CA LYS A 116 18.04 10.87 6.24
C LYS A 116 18.49 9.58 6.89
N ALA A 117 19.72 9.57 7.42
CA ALA A 117 20.17 8.48 8.26
C ALA A 117 19.41 8.52 9.59
N TYR A 118 18.93 7.37 10.04
CA TYR A 118 18.32 7.22 11.37
C TYR A 118 19.27 6.48 12.30
N ASN A 119 19.32 6.90 13.56
CA ASN A 119 20.07 6.21 14.60
C ASN A 119 19.25 5.01 15.13
N LEU A 120 19.72 3.79 14.84
CA LEU A 120 19.08 2.55 15.28
C LEU A 120 18.94 2.46 16.80
N THR A 121 19.90 3.00 17.55
CA THR A 121 19.86 3.03 19.02
C THR A 121 18.68 3.87 19.52
N GLU A 122 18.40 5.00 18.86
CA GLU A 122 17.30 5.90 19.21
C GLU A 122 15.94 5.28 18.87
N ILE A 123 15.84 4.60 17.73
CA ILE A 123 14.66 3.82 17.35
C ILE A 123 14.40 2.72 18.39
N ASN A 124 15.42 1.91 18.72
CA ASN A 124 15.30 0.83 19.69
C ASN A 124 14.90 1.33 21.09
N LYS A 125 15.47 2.46 21.53
CA LYS A 125 15.11 3.11 22.80
C LYS A 125 13.65 3.58 22.81
N SER A 126 13.16 4.04 21.67
CA SER A 126 11.76 4.51 21.54
C SER A 126 10.79 3.32 21.51
N LEU A 127 11.15 2.24 20.82
CA LEU A 127 10.39 0.98 20.79
C LEU A 127 10.33 0.30 22.17
N SER A 128 11.42 0.30 22.93
CA SER A 128 11.44 -0.31 24.28
C SER A 128 10.52 0.43 25.26
N LYS A 129 10.48 1.77 25.21
CA LYS A 129 9.53 2.59 25.99
C LYS A 129 8.07 2.24 25.68
N LEU A 130 7.74 1.98 24.42
CA LEU A 130 6.38 1.62 24.01
C LEU A 130 5.97 0.25 24.54
N LYS A 131 6.88 -0.73 24.57
CA LYS A 131 6.62 -2.06 25.15
C LYS A 131 6.34 -2.01 26.65
N ILE A 132 6.99 -1.10 27.38
CA ILE A 132 6.78 -0.91 28.83
C ILE A 132 5.42 -0.23 29.12
N SER A 133 4.85 0.50 28.15
CA SER A 133 3.60 1.27 28.32
C SER A 133 2.29 0.51 28.06
N LYS A 134 2.33 -0.74 27.56
CA LYS A 134 1.14 -1.59 27.48
C LYS A 134 1.05 -2.44 28.75
N PRO A 135 0.11 -2.19 29.68
CA PRO A 135 -0.11 -3.09 30.79
C PRO A 135 -0.74 -4.39 30.27
N VAL A 136 -0.28 -5.49 30.85
CA VAL A 136 -0.90 -6.81 30.79
C VAL A 136 -2.35 -6.67 31.27
N GLY A 137 -3.31 -6.85 30.37
CA GLY A 137 -4.67 -7.18 30.76
C GLY A 137 -4.72 -8.67 31.06
N THR A 138 -4.53 -9.05 32.32
CA THR A 138 -5.00 -10.34 32.81
C THR A 138 -6.52 -10.31 32.76
N VAL A 139 -7.10 -10.97 31.77
CA VAL A 139 -8.50 -11.37 31.85
C VAL A 139 -8.53 -12.49 32.88
N GLU A 140 -8.99 -12.18 34.10
CA GLU A 140 -9.40 -13.19 35.05
C GLU A 140 -10.53 -13.99 34.40
N VAL A 141 -10.30 -15.30 34.23
CA VAL A 141 -11.34 -16.26 33.87
C VAL A 141 -12.18 -16.47 35.14
N PRO A 142 -13.49 -16.19 35.13
CA PRO A 142 -14.34 -16.60 36.24
C PRO A 142 -14.50 -18.12 36.18
N ASP A 143 -14.11 -18.80 37.24
CA ASP A 143 -14.56 -20.16 37.52
C ASP A 143 -16.09 -20.17 37.61
N ILE A 144 -16.74 -20.99 36.78
CA ILE A 144 -17.94 -21.81 37.06
C ILE A 144 -18.12 -22.80 35.89
#